data_AF-A0ABD2WN40-F1
#
_entry.id   AF-A0ABD2WN40-F1
#
_cell.length_a   1.000
_cell.length_b   1.000
_cell.length_c   1.000
_cell.angle_alpha   90.00
_cell.angle_beta   90.00
_cell.angle_gamma   90.00
#
_symmetry.space_group_name_H-M   'P 1'
#
loop_
_entity.id
_entity.type
_entity.pdbx_description
1 polymer ?
#
loop_
_entity_poly.entity_id
_entity_poly.type
_entity_poly.pdbx_seq_one_letter_code
_entity_poly.pdbx_strand_id
1 'polypeptide(L)'
;MAAASLKLQMVLAANIMNFYVNSTTKVGAARQTLSHFQTRLGILERYWEALVTWHDEILSYADDLSKEEYFVKSVYDQTEDNYTSTKALILDRITALTPQGPAAAQTGNDRVARSNEQSGAPLPALTLPIFTGKHFKSEQEENIWY
;
A
#
# COMPACT_ATOMS: atom_id res chain seq x y z
N MET A 1 -18.29 27.83 16.08
CA MET A 1 -18.20 26.59 15.26
C MET A 1 -17.16 26.77 14.15
N ALA A 2 -17.35 27.71 13.22
CA ALA A 2 -16.44 27.96 12.09
C ALA A 2 -14.92 28.04 12.44
N ALA A 3 -14.54 28.79 13.49
CA ALA A 3 -13.13 28.92 13.88
C ALA A 3 -12.48 27.60 14.33
N ALA A 4 -13.24 26.70 14.98
CA ALA A 4 -12.74 25.39 15.39
C ALA A 4 -12.55 24.46 14.17
N SER A 5 -13.50 24.47 13.25
CA SER A 5 -13.43 23.74 11.98
C SER A 5 -12.26 24.21 11.11
N LEU A 6 -12.02 25.53 11.05
CA LEU A 6 -10.90 26.11 10.31
C LEU A 6 -9.53 25.74 10.89
N LYS A 7 -9.38 25.78 12.22
CA LYS A 7 -8.14 25.34 12.87
C LYS A 7 -7.85 23.88 12.57
N LEU A 8 -8.88 23.05 12.59
CA LEU A 8 -8.77 21.63 12.35
C LEU A 8 -8.40 21.32 10.89
N GLN A 9 -8.96 22.05 9.92
CA GLN A 9 -8.53 22.05 8.52
C GLN A 9 -7.04 22.33 8.35
N MET A 10 -6.55 23.41 8.96
CA MET A 10 -5.14 23.79 8.87
C MET A 10 -4.21 22.69 9.41
N VAL A 11 -4.63 21.99 10.48
CA VAL A 11 -3.87 20.86 11.04
C VAL A 11 -3.85 19.67 10.08
N LEU A 12 -5.01 19.30 9.50
CA LEU A 12 -5.06 18.22 8.51
C LEU A 12 -4.24 18.56 7.26
N ALA A 13 -4.35 19.79 6.75
CA ALA A 13 -3.56 20.27 5.63
C ALA A 13 -2.06 20.14 5.93
N ALA A 14 -1.60 20.62 7.10
CA ALA A 14 -0.20 20.48 7.49
C ALA A 14 0.24 18.99 7.61
N ASN A 15 -0.63 18.12 8.10
CA ASN A 15 -0.35 16.68 8.20
C ASN A 15 -0.18 16.03 6.83
N ILE A 16 -1.05 16.37 5.88
CA ILE A 16 -0.98 15.91 4.48
C ILE A 16 0.26 16.50 3.81
N MET A 17 0.52 17.79 4.01
CA MET A 17 1.65 18.49 3.39
C MET A 17 3.01 17.87 3.77
N ASN A 18 3.13 17.42 5.02
CA ASN A 18 4.33 16.78 5.54
C ASN A 18 4.31 15.24 5.43
N PHE A 19 3.27 14.66 4.84
CA PHE A 19 2.96 13.25 4.98
C PHE A 19 4.04 12.34 4.42
N TYR A 20 4.55 12.65 3.23
CA TYR A 20 5.57 11.83 2.58
C TYR A 20 6.89 11.82 3.36
N VAL A 21 7.35 12.99 3.81
CA VAL A 21 8.55 13.14 4.65
C VAL A 21 8.40 12.37 5.96
N ASN A 22 7.22 12.45 6.59
CA ASN A 22 6.91 11.69 7.79
C ASN A 22 6.86 10.18 7.54
N SER A 23 6.48 9.76 6.33
CA SER A 23 6.40 8.35 5.93
C SER A 23 7.75 7.77 5.49
N THR A 24 8.75 8.61 5.25
CA THR A 24 10.06 8.21 4.72
C THR A 24 11.18 8.64 5.66
N THR A 25 11.65 9.89 5.53
CA THR A 25 12.82 10.43 6.23
C THR A 25 12.73 10.25 7.75
N LYS A 26 11.56 10.50 8.37
CA LYS A 26 11.42 10.42 9.83
C LYS A 26 11.33 9.00 10.40
N VAL A 27 10.96 8.03 9.56
CA VAL A 27 10.76 6.63 9.99
C VAL A 27 12.04 5.80 9.84
N GLY A 28 12.95 6.21 8.95
CA GLY A 28 14.20 5.53 8.66
C GLY A 28 14.03 4.33 7.71
N ALA A 29 15.05 4.06 6.89
CA ALA A 29 14.96 3.11 5.79
C ALA A 29 14.55 1.69 6.20
N ALA A 30 15.03 1.20 7.35
CA ALA A 30 14.73 -0.16 7.84
C ALA A 30 13.23 -0.42 8.08
N ARG A 31 12.45 0.64 8.32
CA ARG A 31 11.00 0.55 8.59
C ARG A 31 10.15 0.85 7.34
N GLN A 32 10.77 1.21 6.22
CA GLN A 32 10.08 1.51 4.96
C GLN A 32 9.74 0.21 4.20
N THR A 33 8.96 -0.67 4.84
CA THR A 33 8.51 -1.96 4.29
C THR A 33 7.24 -1.81 3.46
N LEU A 34 6.86 -2.87 2.72
CA LEU A 34 5.59 -2.92 1.98
C LEU A 34 4.39 -2.64 2.89
N SER A 35 4.32 -3.32 4.04
CA SER A 35 3.23 -3.16 5.01
C SER A 35 3.18 -1.75 5.62
N HIS A 36 4.33 -1.12 5.83
CA HIS A 36 4.40 0.28 6.26
C HIS A 36 3.74 1.19 5.23
N PHE A 37 4.14 1.12 3.96
CA PHE A 37 3.56 1.99 2.93
C PHE A 37 2.07 1.72 2.66
N GLN A 38 1.63 0.46 2.69
CA GLN A 38 0.20 0.12 2.63
C GLN A 38 -0.59 0.76 3.78
N THR A 39 -0.06 0.71 5.00
CA THR A 39 -0.69 1.34 6.17
C THR A 39 -0.71 2.87 6.03
N ARG A 40 0.41 3.46 5.59
CA ARG A 40 0.52 4.91 5.37
C ARG A 40 -0.45 5.38 4.27
N LEU A 41 -0.65 4.61 3.21
CA LEU A 41 -1.66 4.94 2.19
C LEU A 41 -3.05 5.08 2.81
N GLY A 42 -3.49 4.10 3.61
CA GLY A 42 -4.79 4.17 4.26
C GLY A 42 -4.94 5.32 5.25
N ILE A 43 -3.85 5.75 5.92
CA ILE A 43 -3.90 6.94 6.78
C ILE A 43 -4.03 8.21 5.94
N LEU A 44 -3.30 8.31 4.83
CA LEU A 44 -3.37 9.47 3.92
C LEU A 44 -4.78 9.64 3.37
N GLU A 45 -5.41 8.55 2.93
CA GLU A 45 -6.79 8.57 2.39
C GLU A 45 -7.79 9.07 3.44
N ARG A 46 -7.70 8.59 4.69
CA ARG A 46 -8.56 9.07 5.78
C ARG A 46 -8.37 10.55 6.10
N TYR A 47 -7.14 11.04 6.06
CA TYR A 47 -6.87 12.47 6.26
C TYR A 47 -7.46 13.30 5.14
N TRP A 48 -7.34 12.84 3.90
CA TRP A 48 -7.93 13.49 2.75
C TRP A 48 -9.46 13.53 2.82
N GLU A 49 -10.11 12.39 3.09
CA GLU A 49 -11.56 12.31 3.25
C GLU A 49 -12.09 13.27 4.33
N ALA A 50 -11.41 13.34 5.49
CA ALA A 50 -11.77 14.27 6.55
C ALA A 50 -11.58 15.74 6.14
N LEU A 51 -10.49 16.05 5.42
CA LEU A 51 -10.22 17.39 4.91
C LEU A 51 -11.31 17.84 3.93
N VAL A 52 -11.68 17.00 2.95
CA VAL A 52 -12.73 17.30 1.97
C VAL A 52 -14.08 17.53 2.66
N THR A 53 -14.47 16.61 3.56
CA THR A 53 -15.76 16.70 4.27
C THR A 53 -15.90 18.02 5.03
N TRP A 54 -14.85 18.44 5.75
CA TRP A 54 -14.88 19.69 6.49
C TRP A 54 -14.65 20.92 5.60
N HIS A 55 -14.07 20.76 4.41
CA HIS A 55 -13.88 21.88 3.49
C HIS A 55 -15.23 22.35 2.98
N ASP A 56 -16.08 21.41 2.57
CA ASP A 56 -17.46 21.67 2.16
C ASP A 56 -18.27 22.40 3.25
N GLU A 57 -18.09 22.04 4.52
CA GLU A 57 -18.74 22.73 5.65
C GLU A 57 -18.28 24.20 5.74
N ILE A 58 -16.98 24.45 5.59
CA ILE A 58 -16.40 25.79 5.74
C ILE A 58 -16.69 26.68 4.53
N LEU A 59 -16.91 26.12 3.34
CA LEU A 59 -17.35 26.88 2.17
C LEU A 59 -18.67 27.64 2.42
N SER A 60 -19.54 27.13 3.29
CA SER A 60 -20.76 27.86 3.68
C SER A 60 -20.50 29.17 4.44
N TYR A 61 -19.27 29.38 4.92
CA TYR A 61 -18.79 30.57 5.62
C TYR A 61 -17.69 31.31 4.84
N ALA A 62 -17.53 31.02 3.53
CA ALA A 62 -16.39 31.51 2.74
C ALA A 62 -16.28 33.03 2.71
N ASP A 63 -17.40 33.75 2.65
CA ASP A 63 -17.39 35.23 2.62
C ASP A 63 -16.82 35.81 3.92
N ASP A 64 -17.25 35.28 5.06
CA ASP A 64 -16.80 35.69 6.40
C ASP A 64 -15.33 35.33 6.65
N LEU A 65 -14.87 34.22 6.07
CA LEU A 65 -13.51 33.69 6.24
C LEU A 65 -12.56 34.03 5.09
N SER A 66 -13.00 34.84 4.12
CA SER A 66 -12.24 35.14 2.90
C SER A 66 -10.84 35.72 3.13
N LYS A 67 -10.62 36.36 4.28
CA LYS A 67 -9.33 36.95 4.69
C LYS A 67 -8.45 36.00 5.51
N GLU A 68 -8.99 34.86 5.90
CA GLU A 68 -8.24 33.85 6.65
C GLU A 68 -7.21 33.19 5.74
N GLU A 69 -6.07 32.81 6.34
CA GLU A 69 -4.93 32.25 5.62
C GLU A 69 -5.31 31.08 4.71
N TYR A 70 -6.24 30.23 5.18
CA TYR A 70 -6.73 29.07 4.45
C TYR A 70 -7.26 29.42 3.05
N PHE A 71 -8.03 30.50 2.96
CA PHE A 71 -8.62 30.96 1.70
C PHE A 71 -7.65 31.83 0.90
N VAL A 72 -6.97 32.77 1.56
CA VAL A 72 -6.03 33.70 0.91
C VAL A 72 -4.89 32.95 0.22
N LYS A 73 -4.41 31.87 0.82
CA LYS A 73 -3.33 31.06 0.27
C LYS A 73 -3.81 29.87 -0.54
N SER A 74 -5.12 29.68 -0.78
CA SER A 74 -5.62 28.47 -1.45
C SER A 74 -5.07 27.18 -0.82
N VAL A 75 -5.14 27.09 0.53
CA VAL A 75 -4.53 25.97 1.27
C VAL A 75 -5.13 24.63 0.87
N TYR A 76 -6.43 24.60 0.58
CA TYR A 76 -7.09 23.39 0.07
C TYR A 76 -6.44 22.91 -1.23
N ASP A 77 -6.35 23.77 -2.24
CA ASP A 77 -5.79 23.43 -3.56
C ASP A 77 -4.34 22.94 -3.46
N GLN A 78 -3.51 23.66 -2.68
CA GLN A 78 -2.12 23.23 -2.43
C GLN A 78 -2.05 21.86 -1.74
N THR A 79 -3.00 21.59 -0.83
CA THR A 79 -3.07 20.31 -0.13
C THR A 79 -3.54 19.20 -1.05
N GLU A 80 -4.46 19.47 -1.99
CA GLU A 80 -4.93 18.53 -3.00
C GLU A 80 -3.80 18.09 -3.94
N ASP A 81 -3.03 19.04 -4.44
CA ASP A 81 -1.86 18.78 -5.29
C ASP A 81 -0.84 17.90 -4.57
N ASN A 82 -0.56 18.21 -3.31
CA ASN A 82 0.38 17.41 -2.52
C ASN A 82 -0.19 16.04 -2.15
N TYR A 83 -1.48 15.93 -1.82
CA TYR A 83 -2.14 14.66 -1.57
C TYR A 83 -1.98 13.74 -2.79
N THR A 84 -2.32 14.22 -3.98
CA THR A 84 -2.24 13.44 -5.22
C THR A 84 -0.80 13.00 -5.51
N SER A 85 0.15 13.94 -5.39
CA SER A 85 1.58 13.67 -5.57
C SER A 85 2.10 12.64 -4.56
N THR A 86 1.77 12.82 -3.28
CA THR A 86 2.18 11.91 -2.20
C THR A 86 1.55 10.53 -2.36
N LYS A 87 0.28 10.45 -2.77
CA LYS A 87 -0.42 9.18 -3.02
C LYS A 87 0.28 8.39 -4.12
N ALA A 88 0.60 9.04 -5.24
CA ALA A 88 1.36 8.43 -6.33
C ALA A 88 2.71 7.88 -5.83
N LEU A 89 3.50 8.69 -5.13
CA LEU A 89 4.79 8.27 -4.58
C LEU A 89 4.68 7.07 -3.62
N ILE A 90 3.64 7.01 -2.79
CA ILE A 90 3.41 5.87 -1.90
C ILE A 90 3.04 4.61 -2.71
N LEU A 91 2.18 4.74 -3.73
CA LEU A 91 1.82 3.62 -4.61
C LEU A 91 3.03 3.09 -5.38
N ASP A 92 3.92 3.96 -5.83
CA ASP A 92 5.18 3.57 -6.47
C ASP A 92 6.07 2.76 -5.52
N ARG A 93 6.16 3.18 -4.24
CA ARG A 93 6.89 2.42 -3.21
C ARG A 93 6.27 1.05 -2.96
N ILE A 94 4.94 0.97 -2.90
CA ILE A 94 4.22 -0.30 -2.76
C ILE A 94 4.52 -1.21 -3.94
N THR A 95 4.44 -0.69 -5.17
CA THR A 95 4.74 -1.43 -6.40
C THR A 95 6.18 -1.96 -6.40
N ALA A 96 7.15 -1.11 -6.05
CA ALA A 96 8.56 -1.48 -6.02
C ALA A 96 8.90 -2.53 -4.94
N LEU A 97 8.16 -2.55 -3.84
CA LEU A 97 8.36 -3.51 -2.73
C LEU A 97 7.50 -4.77 -2.87
N THR A 98 6.57 -4.80 -3.83
CA THR A 98 5.73 -5.96 -4.07
C THR A 98 6.57 -7.03 -4.78
N PRO A 99 6.69 -8.24 -4.22
CA PRO A 99 7.43 -9.31 -4.88
C PRO A 99 6.81 -9.61 -6.24
N GLN A 100 7.59 -9.46 -7.31
CA GLN A 100 7.16 -9.93 -8.61
C GLN A 100 7.32 -11.46 -8.60
N GLY A 101 6.21 -12.17 -8.77
CA GLY A 101 6.24 -13.62 -8.99
C GLY A 101 7.09 -13.97 -10.21
N PRO A 102 7.52 -15.23 -10.36
CA PRO A 102 8.27 -15.64 -11.55
C PRO A 102 7.46 -15.26 -12.79
N ALA A 103 8.05 -14.43 -13.66
CA ALA A 103 7.44 -14.05 -14.92
C ALA A 103 7.09 -15.34 -15.66
N ALA A 104 5.79 -15.60 -15.87
CA ALA A 104 5.36 -16.72 -16.68
C ALA A 104 6.00 -16.54 -18.06
N ALA A 105 6.90 -17.46 -18.42
CA ALA A 105 7.42 -17.53 -19.78
C ALA A 105 6.21 -17.58 -20.71
N GLN A 106 6.06 -16.55 -21.53
CA GLN A 106 5.00 -16.47 -22.53
C GLN A 106 5.14 -17.69 -23.44
N THR A 107 4.33 -18.71 -23.16
CA THR A 107 4.13 -19.84 -24.04
C THR A 107 3.20 -19.33 -25.13
N GLY A 108 3.81 -18.76 -26.18
CA GLY A 108 3.13 -18.58 -27.45
C GLY A 108 2.67 -19.95 -27.96
N ASN A 109 1.40 -20.04 -28.33
CA ASN A 109 0.91 -21.00 -29.32
C ASN A 109 -0.54 -20.67 -29.71
N ASP A 110 -0.71 -19.74 -30.65
CA ASP A 110 -1.65 -19.96 -31.73
C ASP A 110 -0.88 -20.65 -32.86
N ARG A 111 -1.19 -21.93 -33.06
CA ARG A 111 -0.62 -22.79 -34.09
C ARG A 111 -1.28 -22.49 -35.44
N VAL A 112 -0.49 -22.10 -36.43
CA VAL A 112 -0.63 -22.68 -37.79
C VAL A 112 0.77 -23.11 -38.27
N ALA A 113 0.81 -24.38 -38.66
CA ALA A 113 1.95 -25.23 -39.02
C ALA A 113 3.11 -24.62 -39.81
N ARG A 114 4.35 -25.04 -39.47
CA ARG A 114 5.19 -25.89 -40.34
C ARG A 114 6.45 -26.38 -39.60
N SER A 115 6.80 -27.62 -39.94
CA SER A 115 7.94 -28.45 -39.53
C SER A 115 9.32 -27.78 -39.66
N ASN A 116 10.23 -27.99 -38.70
CA ASN A 116 11.35 -28.94 -38.87
C ASN A 116 12.13 -29.17 -37.57
N GLU A 117 12.84 -30.29 -37.56
CA GLU A 117 13.51 -31.02 -36.49
C GLU A 117 14.58 -30.26 -35.68
N GLN A 118 14.60 -30.45 -34.36
CA GLN A 118 15.87 -30.63 -33.63
C GLN A 118 15.67 -31.34 -32.29
N SER A 119 16.26 -32.53 -32.22
CA SER A 119 16.29 -33.45 -31.10
C SER A 119 17.00 -32.87 -29.88
N GLY A 120 16.25 -32.59 -28.81
CA GLY A 120 16.78 -32.35 -27.47
C GLY A 120 16.50 -33.55 -26.58
N ALA A 121 17.53 -34.10 -25.93
CA ALA A 121 17.41 -35.27 -25.06
C ALA A 121 16.34 -35.07 -23.96
N PRO A 122 15.54 -36.11 -23.63
CA PRO A 122 14.50 -35.98 -22.62
C PRO A 122 15.12 -35.77 -21.23
N LEU A 123 14.60 -34.78 -20.50
CA LEU A 123 14.97 -34.54 -19.11
C LEU A 123 14.55 -35.74 -18.23
N PRO A 124 15.37 -36.13 -17.23
CA PRO A 124 15.01 -37.19 -16.32
C PRO A 124 13.78 -36.80 -15.50
N ALA A 125 12.84 -37.74 -15.37
CA ALA A 125 11.58 -37.51 -14.67
C ALA A 125 11.84 -37.24 -13.18
N LEU A 126 11.29 -36.13 -12.69
CA LEU A 126 11.28 -35.79 -11.26
C LEU A 126 10.35 -36.76 -10.52
N THR A 127 10.92 -37.63 -9.70
CA THR A 127 10.17 -38.41 -8.71
C THR A 127 9.84 -37.53 -7.52
N LEU A 128 8.61 -37.04 -7.46
CA LEU A 128 8.08 -36.40 -6.26
C LEU A 128 7.91 -37.46 -5.16
N PRO A 129 8.39 -37.22 -3.92
CA PRO A 129 8.18 -38.14 -2.83
C PRO A 129 6.69 -38.22 -2.52
N ILE A 130 6.15 -39.44 -2.58
CA ILE A 130 4.78 -39.73 -2.19
C ILE A 130 4.74 -39.72 -0.66
N PHE A 131 4.04 -38.75 -0.08
CA PHE A 131 3.79 -38.70 1.36
C PHE A 131 2.84 -39.85 1.74
N THR A 132 3.36 -40.87 2.41
CA THR A 132 2.61 -42.10 2.75
C THR A 132 1.81 -42.01 4.06
N GLY A 133 1.68 -40.82 4.64
CA GLY A 133 0.71 -40.57 5.72
C GLY A 133 0.85 -41.46 6.96
N LYS A 134 2.04 -41.92 7.32
CA LYS A 134 2.23 -42.61 8.61
C LYS A 134 2.28 -41.57 9.72
N HIS A 135 1.16 -41.42 10.42
CA HIS A 135 1.06 -40.66 11.66
C HIS A 135 2.11 -41.14 12.67
N PHE A 136 2.84 -40.19 13.26
CA PHE A 136 3.66 -40.41 14.45
C PHE A 136 2.73 -40.77 15.60
N LYS A 137 2.76 -42.03 16.04
CA LYS A 137 2.02 -42.52 17.19
C LYS A 137 2.85 -42.16 18.43
N SER A 138 2.41 -41.19 19.22
CA SER A 138 3.01 -40.90 20.52
C SER A 138 2.71 -42.06 21.47
N GLU A 139 3.74 -42.79 21.88
CA GLU A 139 3.62 -43.87 22.86
C GLU A 139 3.36 -43.29 24.25
N GLN A 140 2.14 -43.57 24.72
CA GLN A 140 1.74 -44.06 26.05
C GLN A 140 2.38 -43.43 27.30
N GLU A 141 1.54 -42.67 28.02
CA GLU A 141 1.61 -42.55 29.47
C GLU A 141 1.06 -43.84 30.12
N GLU A 142 1.88 -44.54 30.90
CA GLU A 142 1.42 -45.48 31.93
C GLU A 142 2.31 -45.36 33.19
N ASN A 143 1.92 -44.43 34.06
CA ASN A 143 1.60 -44.65 35.48
C ASN A 143 2.29 -45.82 36.21
N ILE A 144 3.23 -45.57 37.14
CA ILE A 144 3.39 -46.40 38.37
C ILE A 144 3.86 -45.52 39.56
N TRP A 145 3.06 -45.57 40.63
CA TRP A 145 3.33 -45.09 41.98
C TRP A 145 4.38 -45.95 42.70
N TYR A 146 5.30 -45.32 43.45
CA TYR A 146 5.81 -45.83 44.73
C TYR A 146 6.14 -44.67 45.66
#